data_AF-A0A0L1IMM9-F1
#
_entry.id   AF-A0A0L1IMM9-F1
#
_cell.length_a   1.000
_cell.length_b   1.000
_cell.length_c   1.000
_cell.angle_alpha   90.00
_cell.angle_beta   90.00
_cell.angle_gamma   90.00
#
_symmetry.space_group_name_H-M   'P 1'
#
loop_
_entity.id
_entity.type
_entity.pdbx_description
1 polymer ?
#
loop_
_entity_poly.entity_id
_entity_poly.type
_entity_poly.pdbx_seq_one_letter_code
_entity_poly.pdbx_strand_id
1 'polypeptide(L)'
;LYTTIHTACFNDSTIVELTVEDPNEAFDALRDTADFHILRPEFLKHNVNINPDPYAAHPKTQRPRRVPTSALIPTKLLHDIRSTYKIASTQFAHVLEMFLLGEIPTKNRHAGGANMSRLLIKKHNAADPNERRYYWWRMLVKQRLFKRSRDILIQLEMSDRIEKLEETVTNVEEGYEALIKVFTAREEALKAKQEESGESPETAASEDSATSSGDTSARDQRSKRKFTVEDEDEEEEGEPEASKRPKV
;
A
#
# COMPACT_ATOMS: atom_id res chain seq x y z
N LEU A 1 -13.86 3.99 17.95
CA LEU A 1 -14.00 5.44 17.66
C LEU A 1 -13.86 5.75 16.18
N TYR A 2 -12.70 5.51 15.53
CA TYR A 2 -12.54 5.77 14.09
C TYR A 2 -13.64 5.13 13.23
N THR A 3 -13.89 3.83 13.42
CA THR A 3 -14.95 3.10 12.70
C THR A 3 -16.33 3.70 12.91
N THR A 4 -16.65 4.15 14.13
CA THR A 4 -17.91 4.83 14.45
C THR A 4 -18.06 6.15 13.68
N ILE A 5 -17.00 6.95 13.61
CA ILE A 5 -16.97 8.21 12.86
C ILE A 5 -17.13 7.91 11.36
N HIS A 6 -16.37 6.94 10.84
CA HIS A 6 -16.48 6.51 9.45
C HIS A 6 -17.91 6.06 9.11
N THR A 7 -18.57 5.27 9.96
CA THR A 7 -19.97 4.84 9.77
C THR A 7 -20.94 6.03 9.76
N ALA A 8 -20.75 7.01 10.65
CA ALA A 8 -21.55 8.23 10.64
C ALA A 8 -21.37 9.00 9.32
N CYS A 9 -20.11 9.15 8.86
CA CYS A 9 -19.81 9.78 7.58
C CYS A 9 -20.39 9.01 6.40
N PHE A 10 -20.31 7.69 6.40
CA PHE A 10 -20.86 6.81 5.37
C PHE A 10 -22.37 7.03 5.21
N ASN A 11 -23.11 7.11 6.32
CA ASN A 11 -24.56 7.31 6.32
C ASN A 11 -25.00 8.73 5.92
N ASP A 12 -24.13 9.74 6.05
CA ASP A 12 -24.46 11.12 5.72
C ASP A 12 -24.23 11.43 4.23
N SER A 13 -25.30 11.48 3.43
CA SER A 13 -25.23 11.77 1.99
C SER A 13 -24.54 13.09 1.59
N THR A 14 -24.38 14.05 2.52
CA THR A 14 -23.71 15.33 2.24
C THR A 14 -22.19 15.22 2.21
N ILE A 15 -21.65 14.15 2.80
CA ILE A 15 -20.20 13.89 2.87
C ILE A 15 -19.76 13.07 1.65
N VAL A 16 -18.72 13.55 0.97
CA VAL A 16 -18.16 12.92 -0.23
C VAL A 16 -16.91 12.08 0.09
N GLU A 17 -16.03 12.58 0.95
CA GLU A 17 -14.73 11.96 1.24
C GLU A 17 -14.29 12.30 2.67
N LEU A 18 -13.80 11.30 3.41
CA LEU A 18 -13.22 11.44 4.74
C LEU A 18 -11.71 11.56 4.63
N THR A 19 -11.19 12.77 4.87
CA THR A 19 -9.76 13.08 4.92
C THR A 19 -9.32 13.30 6.37
N VAL A 20 -8.03 13.13 6.63
CA VAL A 20 -7.42 13.41 7.94
C VAL A 20 -6.25 14.35 7.71
N GLU A 21 -6.22 15.42 8.48
CA GLU A 21 -5.16 16.43 8.46
C GLU A 21 -3.97 15.94 9.26
N ASP A 22 -2.78 15.99 8.67
CA ASP A 22 -1.49 15.65 9.27
C ASP A 22 -1.51 14.42 10.19
N PRO A 23 -1.97 13.24 9.70
CA PRO A 23 -1.97 12.04 10.51
C PRO A 23 -0.55 11.65 10.90
N ASN A 24 -0.39 11.23 12.15
CA ASN A 24 0.85 10.58 12.56
C ASN A 24 0.86 9.10 12.14
N GLU A 25 2.05 8.49 12.17
CA GLU A 25 2.25 7.09 11.73
C GLU A 25 1.37 6.08 12.50
N ALA A 26 1.15 6.30 13.80
CA ALA A 26 0.30 5.42 14.61
C ALA A 26 -1.17 5.51 14.18
N PHE A 27 -1.63 6.71 13.83
CA PHE A 27 -2.97 6.92 13.31
C PHE A 27 -3.13 6.33 11.91
N ASP A 28 -2.15 6.49 11.02
CA ASP A 28 -2.15 5.87 9.69
C ASP A 28 -2.26 4.34 9.80
N ALA A 29 -1.49 3.70 10.68
CA ALA A 29 -1.56 2.26 10.90
C ALA A 29 -2.94 1.80 11.43
N LEU A 30 -3.53 2.56 12.36
CA LEU A 30 -4.88 2.32 12.87
C LEU A 30 -5.92 2.46 11.74
N ARG A 31 -5.77 3.49 10.92
CA ARG A 31 -6.66 3.79 9.81
C ARG A 31 -6.59 2.73 8.72
N ASP A 32 -5.39 2.36 8.28
CA ASP A 32 -5.15 1.28 7.31
C ASP A 32 -5.77 -0.04 7.79
N THR A 33 -5.60 -0.35 9.08
CA THR A 33 -6.19 -1.55 9.67
C THR A 33 -7.72 -1.54 9.62
N ALA A 34 -8.34 -0.43 10.05
CA ALA A 34 -9.78 -0.30 10.07
C ALA A 34 -10.37 -0.31 8.64
N ASP A 35 -9.81 0.49 7.73
CA ASP A 35 -10.27 0.58 6.34
C ASP A 35 -10.10 -0.75 5.60
N PHE A 36 -9.03 -1.51 5.89
CA PHE A 36 -8.86 -2.86 5.35
C PHE A 36 -9.99 -3.80 5.76
N HIS A 37 -10.41 -3.78 7.02
CA HIS A 37 -11.50 -4.63 7.49
C HIS A 37 -12.84 -4.22 6.87
N ILE A 38 -13.04 -2.93 6.62
CA ILE A 38 -14.23 -2.40 5.95
C ILE A 38 -14.28 -2.81 4.48
N LEU A 39 -13.16 -2.70 3.75
CA LEU A 39 -13.12 -2.86 2.29
C LEU A 39 -12.88 -4.30 1.83
N ARG A 40 -12.20 -5.13 2.62
CA ARG A 40 -11.86 -6.50 2.25
C ARG A 40 -13.07 -7.34 1.80
N PRO A 41 -14.24 -7.32 2.49
CA PRO A 41 -15.42 -8.06 2.03
C PRO A 41 -15.88 -7.66 0.63
N GLU A 42 -15.85 -6.36 0.29
CA GLU A 42 -16.22 -5.89 -1.05
C GLU A 42 -15.18 -6.29 -2.10
N PHE A 43 -13.89 -6.24 -1.77
CA PHE A 43 -12.85 -6.71 -2.69
C PHE A 43 -12.98 -8.20 -3.00
N LEU A 44 -13.26 -9.03 -1.99
CA LEU A 44 -13.50 -10.47 -2.17
C LEU A 44 -14.77 -10.74 -2.98
N LYS A 45 -15.87 -10.06 -2.66
CA LYS A 45 -17.16 -10.16 -3.40
C LYS A 45 -17.00 -9.84 -4.89
N HIS A 46 -16.16 -8.87 -5.22
CA HIS A 46 -15.88 -8.50 -6.61
C HIS A 46 -14.69 -9.23 -7.25
N ASN A 47 -14.05 -10.18 -6.54
CA ASN A 47 -12.85 -10.90 -6.98
C ASN A 47 -11.74 -9.96 -7.50
N VAL A 48 -11.51 -8.86 -6.78
CA VAL A 48 -10.47 -7.89 -7.14
C VAL A 48 -9.11 -8.57 -7.08
N ASN A 49 -8.39 -8.60 -8.20
CA ASN A 49 -7.04 -9.15 -8.25
C ASN A 49 -6.27 -8.55 -9.44
N ILE A 50 -4.94 -8.69 -9.44
CA ILE A 50 -4.07 -8.23 -10.51
C ILE A 50 -4.14 -9.19 -11.70
N ASN A 51 -4.47 -8.67 -12.89
CA ASN A 51 -4.32 -9.43 -14.12
C ASN A 51 -2.82 -9.70 -14.41
N PRO A 52 -2.36 -10.97 -14.46
CA PRO A 52 -0.95 -11.28 -14.75
C PRO A 52 -0.55 -10.93 -16.19
N ASP A 53 -1.52 -10.87 -17.11
CA ASP A 53 -1.34 -10.79 -18.56
C ASP A 53 -2.07 -9.58 -19.17
N PRO A 54 -1.68 -8.33 -18.84
CA PRO A 54 -2.35 -7.14 -19.36
C PRO A 54 -2.17 -6.93 -20.87
N TYR A 55 -1.17 -7.58 -21.47
CA TYR A 55 -0.84 -7.42 -22.89
C TYR A 55 -1.28 -8.59 -23.78
N ALA A 56 -2.04 -9.56 -23.27
CA ALA A 56 -2.46 -10.72 -24.06
C ALA A 56 -3.15 -10.35 -25.39
N ALA A 57 -3.84 -9.20 -25.43
CA ALA A 57 -4.53 -8.70 -26.61
C ALA A 57 -3.65 -7.89 -27.59
N HIS A 58 -2.40 -7.56 -27.24
CA HIS A 58 -1.53 -6.68 -28.05
C HIS A 58 -0.28 -7.42 -28.54
N PRO A 59 0.23 -7.12 -29.75
CA PRO A 59 1.43 -7.75 -30.26
C PRO A 59 2.64 -7.42 -29.38
N LYS A 60 3.47 -8.42 -29.07
CA LYS A 60 4.68 -8.36 -28.24
C LYS A 60 5.77 -7.40 -28.77
N THR A 61 5.52 -6.71 -29.88
CA THR A 61 6.50 -5.93 -30.64
C THR A 61 6.71 -4.52 -30.09
N GLN A 62 5.81 -4.01 -29.25
CA GLN A 62 5.96 -2.68 -28.65
C GLN A 62 6.30 -2.75 -27.17
N ARG A 63 7.40 -2.08 -26.78
CA ARG A 63 7.74 -1.88 -25.37
C ARG A 63 6.76 -0.86 -24.78
N PRO A 64 5.95 -1.25 -23.78
CA PRO A 64 5.00 -0.33 -23.16
C PRO A 64 5.77 0.78 -22.43
N ARG A 65 5.45 2.05 -22.75
CA ARG A 65 6.06 3.22 -22.10
C ARG A 65 5.48 3.52 -20.71
N ARG A 66 4.28 3.02 -20.43
CA ARG A 66 3.54 3.26 -19.19
C ARG A 66 2.98 1.95 -18.67
N VAL A 67 2.78 1.88 -17.35
CA VAL A 67 2.10 0.78 -16.69
C VAL A 67 0.64 0.73 -17.20
N PRO A 68 0.13 -0.43 -17.65
CA PRO A 68 -1.19 -0.57 -18.24
C PRO A 68 -2.25 -0.71 -17.13
N THR A 69 -2.39 0.33 -16.30
CA THR A 69 -3.17 0.28 -15.04
C THR A 69 -4.61 -0.22 -15.26
N SER A 70 -5.29 0.24 -16.32
CA SER A 70 -6.68 -0.18 -16.64
C SER A 70 -6.83 -1.63 -17.07
N ALA A 71 -5.75 -2.26 -17.56
CA ALA A 71 -5.74 -3.68 -17.92
C ALA A 71 -5.28 -4.56 -16.75
N LEU A 72 -4.59 -3.99 -15.76
CA LEU A 72 -4.10 -4.68 -14.57
C LEU A 72 -5.16 -4.81 -13.48
N ILE A 73 -5.93 -3.76 -13.26
CA ILE A 73 -6.92 -3.68 -12.17
C ILE A 73 -8.21 -3.01 -12.66
N PRO A 74 -9.38 -3.36 -12.10
CA PRO A 74 -10.67 -2.82 -12.53
C PRO A 74 -10.88 -1.38 -12.01
N THR A 75 -10.28 -0.39 -12.70
CA THR A 75 -10.20 1.00 -12.22
C THR A 75 -11.55 1.67 -11.96
N LYS A 76 -12.57 1.40 -12.78
CA LYS A 76 -13.91 1.98 -12.61
C LYS A 76 -14.58 1.45 -11.34
N LEU A 77 -14.64 0.13 -11.19
CA LEU A 77 -15.16 -0.52 -10.00
C LEU A 77 -14.46 -0.04 -8.73
N LEU A 78 -13.13 0.04 -8.75
CA LEU A 78 -12.35 0.52 -7.60
C LEU A 78 -12.67 1.97 -7.24
N HIS A 79 -12.89 2.82 -8.24
CA HIS A 79 -13.33 4.20 -8.02
C HIS A 79 -14.73 4.24 -7.39
N ASP A 80 -15.64 3.38 -7.82
CA ASP A 80 -17.02 3.31 -7.30
C ASP A 80 -17.05 2.80 -5.85
N ILE A 81 -16.29 1.75 -5.54
CA ILE A 81 -16.09 1.28 -4.15
C ILE A 81 -15.52 2.41 -3.29
N ARG A 82 -14.43 3.06 -3.72
CA ARG A 82 -13.83 4.18 -2.97
C ARG A 82 -14.85 5.28 -2.66
N SER A 83 -15.61 5.71 -3.67
CA SER A 83 -16.58 6.80 -3.55
C SER A 83 -17.75 6.42 -2.66
N THR A 84 -18.19 5.16 -2.73
CA THR A 84 -19.26 4.61 -1.89
C THR A 84 -18.88 4.61 -0.42
N TYR A 85 -17.65 4.18 -0.12
CA TYR A 85 -17.12 4.14 1.25
C TYR A 85 -16.52 5.47 1.72
N LYS A 86 -16.47 6.49 0.86
CA LYS A 86 -15.97 7.84 1.19
C LYS A 86 -14.52 7.86 1.67
N ILE A 87 -13.69 6.95 1.14
CA ILE A 87 -12.30 6.82 1.55
C ILE A 87 -11.41 7.71 0.68
N ALA A 88 -10.43 8.34 1.32
CA ALA A 88 -9.50 9.20 0.62
C ALA A 88 -8.70 8.45 -0.46
N SER A 89 -8.40 9.09 -1.60
CA SER A 89 -7.77 8.39 -2.73
C SER A 89 -6.43 7.73 -2.39
N THR A 90 -5.60 8.38 -1.58
CA THR A 90 -4.31 7.85 -1.14
C THR A 90 -4.49 6.67 -0.18
N GLN A 91 -5.40 6.84 0.78
CA GLN A 91 -5.76 5.83 1.76
C GLN A 91 -6.29 4.56 1.10
N PHE A 92 -7.23 4.72 0.16
CA PHE A 92 -7.78 3.61 -0.60
C PHE A 92 -6.69 2.86 -1.38
N ALA A 93 -5.71 3.58 -1.94
CA ALA A 93 -4.60 2.95 -2.63
C ALA A 93 -3.73 2.11 -1.68
N HIS A 94 -3.47 2.56 -0.45
CA HIS A 94 -2.72 1.78 0.55
C HIS A 94 -3.44 0.47 0.88
N VAL A 95 -4.74 0.56 1.16
CA VAL A 95 -5.56 -0.61 1.52
C VAL A 95 -5.68 -1.58 0.35
N LEU A 96 -5.86 -1.07 -0.88
CA LEU A 96 -5.86 -1.89 -2.08
C LEU A 96 -4.51 -2.58 -2.32
N GLU A 97 -3.40 -1.86 -2.16
CA GLU A 97 -2.05 -2.43 -2.31
C GLU A 97 -1.79 -3.54 -1.30
N MET A 98 -2.18 -3.33 -0.04
CA MET A 98 -2.09 -4.34 1.02
C MET A 98 -2.95 -5.57 0.71
N PHE A 99 -4.19 -5.36 0.25
CA PHE A 99 -5.09 -6.45 -0.16
C PHE A 99 -4.52 -7.26 -1.34
N LEU A 100 -4.08 -6.57 -2.41
CA LEU A 100 -3.51 -7.23 -3.59
C LEU A 100 -2.19 -7.95 -3.29
N LEU A 101 -1.39 -7.45 -2.34
CA LEU A 101 -0.20 -8.18 -1.86
C LEU A 101 -0.63 -9.47 -1.16
N GLY A 102 -1.65 -9.38 -0.29
CA GLY A 102 -2.27 -10.50 0.41
C GLY A 102 -2.70 -11.66 -0.49
N GLU A 103 -3.22 -11.36 -1.68
CA GLU A 103 -3.64 -12.34 -2.68
C GLU A 103 -2.49 -13.11 -3.36
N ILE A 104 -1.25 -12.59 -3.29
CA ILE A 104 -0.09 -13.25 -3.89
C ILE A 104 0.48 -14.25 -2.87
N PRO A 105 0.85 -15.49 -3.22
CA PRO A 105 1.46 -16.41 -2.27
C PRO A 105 2.77 -15.88 -1.67
N THR A 106 3.01 -16.09 -0.38
CA THR A 106 4.19 -15.56 0.36
C THR A 106 5.51 -15.93 -0.30
N LYS A 107 5.66 -17.16 -0.80
CA LYS A 107 6.83 -17.65 -1.55
C LYS A 107 7.22 -16.81 -2.78
N ASN A 108 6.26 -16.07 -3.35
CA ASN A 108 6.46 -15.25 -4.53
C ASN A 108 6.77 -13.78 -4.18
N ARG A 109 6.72 -13.40 -2.90
CA ARG A 109 6.98 -12.04 -2.38
C ARG A 109 8.39 -11.91 -1.81
N HIS A 110 8.84 -10.68 -1.55
CA HIS A 110 10.17 -10.44 -0.98
C HIS A 110 10.36 -11.15 0.36
N ALA A 111 9.36 -11.05 1.25
CA ALA A 111 9.39 -11.67 2.58
C ALA A 111 9.48 -13.21 2.56
N GLY A 112 9.02 -13.87 1.49
CA GLY A 112 9.13 -15.32 1.32
C GLY A 112 10.37 -15.77 0.55
N GLY A 113 11.34 -14.88 0.31
CA GLY A 113 12.60 -15.22 -0.36
C GLY A 113 12.51 -15.22 -1.88
N ALA A 114 11.57 -14.49 -2.48
CA ALA A 114 11.50 -14.40 -3.93
C ALA A 114 12.80 -13.82 -4.52
N ASN A 115 13.23 -14.39 -5.64
CA ASN A 115 14.48 -13.97 -6.29
C ASN A 115 14.25 -12.67 -7.07
N MET A 116 14.63 -11.53 -6.47
CA MET A 116 14.43 -10.20 -7.07
C MET A 116 15.19 -10.03 -8.38
N SER A 117 16.42 -10.55 -8.49
CA SER A 117 17.19 -10.49 -9.73
C SER A 117 16.44 -11.17 -10.88
N ARG A 118 15.92 -12.38 -10.64
CA ARG A 118 15.09 -13.09 -11.62
C ARG A 118 13.81 -12.32 -11.95
N LEU A 119 13.14 -11.75 -10.95
CA LEU A 119 11.93 -10.96 -11.14
C LEU A 119 12.20 -9.73 -12.03
N LEU A 120 13.29 -9.01 -11.78
CA LEU A 120 13.68 -7.81 -12.54
C LEU A 120 14.15 -8.14 -13.97
N ILE A 121 14.67 -9.33 -14.20
CA ILE A 121 15.05 -9.81 -15.54
C ILE A 121 13.80 -10.25 -16.32
N LYS A 122 12.98 -11.15 -15.74
CA LYS A 122 11.82 -11.74 -16.44
C LYS A 122 10.64 -10.79 -16.53
N LYS A 123 10.42 -9.96 -15.51
CA LYS A 123 9.31 -8.99 -15.44
C LYS A 123 7.97 -9.68 -15.71
N HIS A 124 7.17 -9.13 -16.60
CA HIS A 124 5.89 -9.70 -17.05
C HIS A 124 6.03 -10.97 -17.92
N ASN A 125 7.24 -11.40 -18.28
CA ASN A 125 7.49 -12.63 -19.05
C ASN A 125 7.81 -13.85 -18.15
N ALA A 126 7.66 -13.72 -16.83
CA ALA A 126 7.81 -14.86 -15.93
C ALA A 126 6.80 -15.97 -16.25
N ALA A 127 7.21 -17.24 -16.07
CA ALA A 127 6.35 -18.38 -16.39
C ALA A 127 5.22 -18.57 -15.37
N ASP A 128 5.50 -18.27 -14.10
CA ASP A 128 4.50 -18.34 -13.02
C ASP A 128 3.61 -17.08 -13.06
N PRO A 129 2.27 -17.22 -13.15
CA PRO A 129 1.34 -16.11 -13.00
C PRO A 129 1.55 -15.31 -11.70
N ASN A 130 1.94 -15.96 -10.60
CA ASN A 130 2.12 -15.26 -9.31
C ASN A 130 3.38 -14.40 -9.28
N GLU A 131 4.47 -14.85 -9.90
CA GLU A 131 5.66 -14.01 -10.13
C GLU A 131 5.29 -12.75 -10.96
N ARG A 132 4.42 -12.91 -11.96
CA ARG A 132 3.94 -11.78 -12.78
C ARG A 132 3.04 -10.83 -12.00
N ARG A 133 2.10 -11.36 -11.19
CA ARG A 133 1.26 -10.54 -10.30
C ARG A 133 2.11 -9.72 -9.34
N TYR A 134 3.12 -10.34 -8.74
CA TYR A 134 4.05 -9.67 -7.84
C TYR A 134 4.87 -8.57 -8.54
N TYR A 135 5.37 -8.84 -9.75
CA TYR A 135 6.02 -7.80 -10.56
C TYR A 135 5.08 -6.60 -10.80
N TRP A 136 3.84 -6.86 -11.22
CA TRP A 136 2.87 -5.81 -11.50
C TRP A 136 2.44 -5.06 -10.24
N TRP A 137 2.30 -5.74 -9.11
CA TRP A 137 2.06 -5.13 -7.81
C TRP A 137 3.15 -4.10 -7.50
N ARG A 138 4.45 -4.48 -7.61
CA ARG A 138 5.56 -3.54 -7.42
C ARG A 138 5.51 -2.36 -8.39
N MET A 139 5.05 -2.56 -9.64
CA MET A 139 4.89 -1.47 -10.61
C MET A 139 3.78 -0.49 -10.25
N LEU A 140 2.65 -0.97 -9.72
CA LEU A 140 1.55 -0.13 -9.26
C LEU A 140 1.98 0.72 -8.05
N VAL A 141 2.65 0.10 -7.07
CA VAL A 141 3.18 0.78 -5.88
C VAL A 141 4.20 1.85 -6.30
N LYS A 142 5.15 1.53 -7.19
CA LYS A 142 6.11 2.51 -7.73
C LYS A 142 5.44 3.65 -8.46
N GLN A 143 4.41 3.37 -9.25
CA GLN A 143 3.65 4.40 -9.96
C GLN A 143 2.99 5.38 -8.97
N ARG A 144 2.44 4.89 -7.85
CA ARG A 144 1.87 5.74 -6.78
C ARG A 144 2.96 6.55 -6.09
N LEU A 145 4.02 5.89 -5.61
CA LEU A 145 5.10 6.54 -4.87
C LEU A 145 5.79 7.61 -5.72
N PHE A 146 6.07 7.31 -6.99
CA PHE A 146 6.63 8.28 -7.92
C PHE A 146 5.74 9.51 -8.12
N LYS A 147 4.42 9.34 -8.17
CA LYS A 147 3.48 10.47 -8.27
C LYS A 147 3.48 11.31 -6.98
N ARG A 148 3.57 10.66 -5.81
CA ARG A 148 3.56 11.34 -4.51
C ARG A 148 4.83 12.15 -4.27
N SER A 149 6.01 11.61 -4.57
CA SER A 149 7.31 12.26 -4.35
C SER A 149 7.94 12.77 -5.65
N ARG A 150 7.12 13.10 -6.65
CA ARG A 150 7.57 13.45 -8.01
C ARG A 150 8.60 14.58 -8.00
N ASP A 151 8.31 15.64 -7.25
CA ASP A 151 9.08 16.87 -7.33
C ASP A 151 10.50 16.67 -6.74
N ILE A 152 10.62 15.87 -5.67
CA ILE A 152 11.92 15.45 -5.10
C ILE A 152 12.63 14.48 -6.05
N LEU A 153 11.93 13.47 -6.57
CA LEU A 153 12.52 12.44 -7.42
C LEU A 153 13.06 12.98 -8.74
N ILE A 154 12.45 14.02 -9.31
CA ILE A 154 12.90 14.62 -10.58
C ILE A 154 14.24 15.35 -10.41
N GLN A 155 14.54 15.87 -9.21
CA GLN A 155 15.81 16.55 -8.90
C GLN A 155 16.99 15.58 -8.82
N LEU A 156 16.73 14.31 -8.48
CA LEU A 156 17.74 13.26 -8.44
C LEU A 156 18.15 12.77 -9.84
N GLU A 157 19.39 12.29 -9.94
CA GLU A 157 19.86 11.56 -11.11
C GLU A 157 19.02 10.28 -11.34
N MET A 158 18.99 9.80 -12.58
CA MET A 158 18.19 8.64 -12.96
C MET A 158 18.51 7.38 -12.15
N SER A 159 19.79 7.12 -11.84
CA SER A 159 20.24 6.00 -11.01
C SER A 159 19.65 6.10 -9.60
N ASP A 160 19.86 7.25 -8.96
CA ASP A 160 19.54 7.49 -7.56
C ASP A 160 18.03 7.51 -7.35
N ARG A 161 17.30 8.07 -8.33
CA ARG A 161 15.85 8.02 -8.39
C ARG A 161 15.32 6.58 -8.40
N ILE A 162 15.93 5.70 -9.20
CA ILE A 162 15.53 4.29 -9.27
C ILE A 162 15.83 3.61 -7.93
N GLU A 163 17.03 3.80 -7.39
CA GLU A 163 17.46 3.21 -6.12
C GLU A 163 16.54 3.63 -4.96
N LYS A 164 16.33 4.93 -4.78
CA LYS A 164 15.47 5.48 -3.72
C LYS A 164 14.02 5.00 -3.85
N LEU A 165 13.52 4.88 -5.07
CA LEU A 165 12.18 4.36 -5.32
C LEU A 165 12.08 2.86 -5.00
N GLU A 166 13.10 2.06 -5.32
CA GLU A 166 13.14 0.64 -4.91
C GLU A 166 13.20 0.49 -3.39
N GLU A 167 14.07 1.25 -2.72
CA GLU A 167 14.19 1.27 -1.26
C GLU A 167 12.84 1.58 -0.61
N THR A 168 12.16 2.62 -1.09
CA THR A 168 10.84 3.02 -0.58
C THR A 168 9.79 1.92 -0.77
N VAL A 169 9.79 1.24 -1.93
CA VAL A 169 8.84 0.14 -2.19
C VAL A 169 9.09 -1.03 -1.26
N THR A 170 10.36 -1.37 -1.00
CA THR A 170 10.72 -2.45 -0.06
C THR A 170 10.24 -2.11 1.35
N ASN A 171 10.44 -0.88 1.81
CA ASN A 171 9.96 -0.43 3.12
C ASN A 171 8.43 -0.47 3.24
N VAL A 172 7.72 -0.12 2.16
CA VAL A 172 6.26 -0.21 2.09
C VAL A 172 5.79 -1.67 2.11
N GLU A 173 6.44 -2.55 1.34
CA GLU A 173 6.15 -3.98 1.32
C GLU A 173 6.33 -4.61 2.71
N GLU A 174 7.42 -4.32 3.39
CA GLU A 174 7.68 -4.80 4.75
C GLU A 174 6.60 -4.36 5.74
N GLY A 175 6.15 -3.10 5.64
CA GLY A 175 5.04 -2.58 6.44
C GLY A 175 3.74 -3.33 6.20
N TYR A 176 3.40 -3.58 4.93
CA TYR A 176 2.21 -4.36 4.58
C TYR A 176 2.31 -5.82 5.01
N GLU A 177 3.48 -6.45 4.89
CA GLU A 177 3.71 -7.81 5.36
C GLU A 177 3.52 -7.96 6.86
N ALA A 178 3.98 -6.99 7.65
CA ALA A 178 3.75 -6.98 9.09
C ALA A 178 2.24 -6.94 9.41
N LEU A 179 1.47 -6.09 8.73
CA LEU A 179 0.03 -5.98 8.92
C LEU A 179 -0.70 -7.26 8.47
N ILE A 180 -0.37 -7.80 7.30
CA ILE A 180 -0.98 -9.02 6.77
C ILE A 180 -0.76 -10.18 7.73
N LYS A 181 0.46 -10.37 8.27
CA LYS A 181 0.75 -11.42 9.26
C LYS A 181 -0.13 -11.30 10.51
N VAL A 182 -0.35 -10.09 11.00
CA VAL A 182 -1.24 -9.85 12.14
C VAL A 182 -2.68 -10.21 11.81
N PHE A 183 -3.15 -9.84 10.61
CA PHE A 183 -4.52 -10.17 10.18
C PHE A 183 -4.71 -11.67 9.99
N THR A 184 -3.79 -12.36 9.33
CA THR A 184 -3.89 -13.82 9.13
C THR A 184 -3.88 -14.56 10.47
N ALA A 185 -3.00 -14.19 11.39
CA ALA A 185 -2.97 -14.80 12.73
C ALA A 185 -4.27 -14.56 13.51
N ARG A 186 -4.85 -13.36 13.40
CA ARG A 186 -6.14 -13.04 14.02
C ARG A 186 -7.28 -13.86 13.42
N GLU A 187 -7.31 -14.02 12.10
CA GLU A 187 -8.32 -14.83 11.43
C GLU A 187 -8.23 -16.30 11.78
N GLU A 188 -7.01 -16.86 11.81
CA GLU A 188 -6.77 -18.23 12.24
C GLU A 188 -7.22 -18.45 13.69
N ALA A 189 -6.93 -17.51 14.59
CA ALA A 189 -7.37 -17.57 15.98
C ALA A 189 -8.91 -17.48 16.12
N LEU A 190 -9.58 -16.65 15.32
CA LEU A 190 -11.04 -16.55 15.31
C LEU A 190 -11.68 -17.83 14.77
N LYS A 191 -11.11 -18.38 13.69
CA LYS A 191 -11.60 -19.62 13.09
C LYS A 191 -11.42 -20.81 14.04
N ALA A 192 -10.27 -20.91 14.71
CA ALA A 192 -10.03 -21.93 15.72
C ALA A 192 -11.03 -21.84 16.89
N LYS A 193 -11.35 -20.64 17.36
CA LYS A 193 -12.38 -20.43 18.40
C LYS A 193 -13.78 -20.82 17.94
N GLN A 194 -14.12 -20.56 16.68
CA GLN A 194 -15.42 -20.91 16.11
C GLN A 194 -15.56 -22.42 15.87
N GLU A 195 -14.47 -23.09 15.51
CA GLU A 195 -14.38 -24.55 15.42
C GLU A 195 -14.45 -25.22 16.81
N GLU A 196 -13.89 -24.57 17.85
CA GLU A 196 -13.97 -25.01 19.25
C GLU A 196 -15.37 -24.80 19.87
N SER A 197 -16.12 -23.76 19.44
CA SER A 197 -17.46 -23.45 19.96
C SER A 197 -18.61 -24.24 19.32
N GLY A 198 -18.35 -25.05 18.29
CA GLY A 198 -19.30 -26.05 17.78
C GLY A 198 -20.63 -25.52 17.21
N GLU A 199 -20.72 -24.23 16.83
CA GLU A 199 -21.96 -23.63 16.34
C GLU A 199 -22.01 -23.63 14.79
N SER A 200 -23.01 -24.29 14.22
CA SER A 200 -23.22 -24.42 12.77
C SER A 200 -23.76 -23.12 12.14
N PRO A 201 -23.50 -22.83 10.85
CA PRO A 201 -23.64 -21.50 10.27
C PRO A 201 -25.05 -21.20 9.71
N GLU A 202 -26.11 -21.51 10.45
CA GLU A 202 -27.49 -21.20 10.02
C GLU A 202 -28.36 -20.67 11.18
N THR A 203 -27.95 -19.59 11.85
CA THR A 203 -28.84 -18.59 12.48
C THR A 203 -27.97 -17.55 13.22
N ALA A 204 -27.44 -16.56 12.52
CA ALA A 204 -26.80 -15.39 13.16
C ALA A 204 -27.11 -14.09 12.41
N ALA A 205 -28.26 -14.04 11.74
CA ALA A 205 -28.79 -12.83 11.12
C ALA A 205 -29.94 -12.26 11.97
N SER A 206 -29.66 -11.89 13.22
CA SER A 206 -30.47 -10.93 13.99
C SER A 206 -29.90 -10.78 15.41
N GLU A 207 -29.49 -9.56 15.75
CA GLU A 207 -29.31 -9.03 17.12
C GLU A 207 -28.13 -9.66 17.89
N ASP A 208 -27.09 -8.91 18.26
CA ASP A 208 -27.20 -8.00 19.40
C ASP A 208 -26.11 -6.91 19.40
N SER A 209 -26.53 -5.74 19.87
CA SER A 209 -25.75 -4.57 20.16
C SER A 209 -25.63 -4.47 21.68
N ALA A 210 -24.53 -4.92 22.29
CA ALA A 210 -24.16 -4.49 23.64
C ALA A 210 -22.69 -4.76 23.97
N THR A 211 -21.95 -3.66 24.16
CA THR A 211 -20.89 -3.44 25.15
C THR A 211 -20.15 -4.65 25.77
N SER A 212 -18.84 -4.72 25.55
CA SER A 212 -17.90 -5.02 26.64
C SER A 212 -16.57 -4.28 26.47
N SER A 213 -16.37 -3.32 27.37
CA SER A 213 -15.10 -2.68 27.69
C SER A 213 -14.26 -3.60 28.58
N GLY A 214 -12.95 -3.68 28.34
CA GLY A 214 -12.04 -4.42 29.22
C GLY A 214 -10.65 -4.65 28.65
N ASP A 215 -9.78 -3.64 28.83
CA ASP A 215 -8.34 -3.67 29.06
C ASP A 215 -7.50 -4.92 28.68
N THR A 216 -6.42 -4.72 27.93
CA THR A 216 -5.08 -5.18 28.32
C THR A 216 -4.01 -4.49 27.47
N SER A 217 -3.22 -3.69 28.18
CA SER A 217 -1.93 -3.12 27.81
C SER A 217 -0.95 -4.12 27.16
N ALA A 218 -0.36 -3.75 26.02
CA ALA A 218 0.91 -4.29 25.56
C ALA A 218 1.78 -3.14 25.04
N ARG A 219 2.68 -2.70 25.92
CA ARG A 219 3.71 -1.69 25.68
C ARG A 219 4.83 -2.26 24.80
N ASP A 220 5.22 -1.46 23.83
CA ASP A 220 6.60 -1.19 23.40
C ASP A 220 7.35 -2.24 22.55
N GLN A 221 7.31 -2.06 21.22
CA GLN A 221 8.53 -2.04 20.40
C GLN A 221 8.38 -0.98 19.29
N ARG A 222 8.74 0.25 19.65
CA ARG A 222 8.78 1.42 18.77
C ARG A 222 10.03 1.36 17.88
N SER A 223 9.88 0.91 16.63
CA SER A 223 10.88 1.15 15.59
C SER A 223 10.78 2.61 15.13
N LYS A 224 11.74 3.44 15.54
CA LYS A 224 11.88 4.82 15.07
C LYS A 224 12.31 4.80 13.60
N ARG A 225 11.46 5.24 12.69
CA ARG A 225 11.86 5.58 11.31
C ARG A 225 12.01 7.10 11.22
N LYS A 226 13.26 7.55 11.26
CA LYS A 226 13.64 8.96 11.09
C LYS A 226 13.94 9.17 9.60
N PHE A 227 13.23 10.10 8.97
CA PHE A 227 13.75 10.79 7.79
C PHE A 227 14.56 11.97 8.33
N THR A 228 15.88 11.84 8.34
CA THR A 228 16.81 12.96 8.54
C THR A 228 17.30 13.41 7.19
N VAL A 229 16.88 14.60 6.78
CA VAL A 229 17.72 15.47 5.98
C VAL A 229 18.58 16.20 7.01
N GLU A 230 19.90 15.98 6.95
CA GLU A 230 20.85 16.84 7.64
C GLU A 230 20.91 18.13 6.81
N ASP A 231 20.25 19.18 7.31
CA ASP A 231 20.47 20.55 6.86
C ASP A 231 21.78 21.02 7.51
N GLU A 232 22.91 20.84 6.81
CA GLU A 232 24.13 21.59 7.10
C GLU A 232 24.03 22.95 6.41
N ASP A 233 23.29 23.86 7.04
CA ASP A 233 23.42 25.31 6.82
C ASP A 233 24.56 25.83 7.70
N GLU A 234 25.77 25.93 7.15
CA GLU A 234 26.77 26.89 7.63
C GLU A 234 26.93 28.00 6.59
N GLU A 235 26.19 29.08 6.81
CA GLU A 235 26.50 30.41 6.30
C GLU A 235 27.81 30.89 6.95
N GLU A 236 28.86 31.09 6.15
CA GLU A 236 29.91 32.07 6.50
C GLU A 236 30.12 33.00 5.30
N GLU A 237 29.52 34.19 5.40
CA GLU A 237 29.87 35.34 4.55
C GLU A 237 31.27 35.84 4.91
N GLY A 238 32.16 35.89 3.91
CA GLY A 238 33.45 36.56 3.98
C GLY A 238 33.85 37.10 2.59
N GLU A 239 33.84 38.43 2.47
CA GLU A 239 34.01 39.27 1.27
C GLU A 239 35.44 39.26 0.62
N PRO A 240 35.71 39.98 -0.49
CA PRO A 240 36.38 39.45 -1.68
C PRO A 240 37.89 39.75 -1.80
N GLU A 241 38.62 38.93 -2.57
CA GLU A 241 39.88 39.34 -3.18
C GLU A 241 39.93 39.13 -4.70
N ALA A 242 40.21 40.24 -5.38
CA ALA A 242 40.53 40.31 -6.79
C ALA A 242 41.95 39.80 -7.06
N SER A 243 42.16 38.99 -8.11
CA SER A 243 43.23 39.26 -9.08
C SER A 243 43.31 38.29 -10.29
N LYS A 244 43.38 38.94 -11.47
CA LYS A 244 44.23 38.64 -12.65
C LYS A 244 43.90 37.43 -13.55
N ARG A 245 43.33 37.78 -14.71
CA ARG A 245 43.59 37.12 -15.99
C ARG A 245 45.06 37.30 -16.42
N PRO A 246 45.59 36.38 -17.24
CA PRO A 246 46.44 36.78 -18.37
C PRO A 246 45.78 36.42 -19.71
N LYS A 247 46.06 37.27 -20.70
CA LYS A 247 45.87 37.03 -22.13
C LYS A 247 46.99 36.13 -22.64
N VAL A 248 46.68 35.14 -23.49
CA VAL A 248 47.07 35.04 -24.92
C VAL A 248 46.01 34.18 -25.60
#